data_AF-A0A0H3CDX3-F1
#
_entry.id   AF-A0A0H3CDX3-F1
#
_cell.length_a   1.000
_cell.length_b   1.000
_cell.length_c   1.000
_cell.angle_alpha   90.00
_cell.angle_beta   90.00
_cell.angle_gamma   90.00
#
_symmetry.space_group_name_H-M   'P 1'
#
loop_
_entity.id
_entity.type
_entity.pdbx_description
1 polymer ?
#
loop_
_entity_poly.entity_id
_entity_poly.type
_entity_poly.pdbx_seq_one_letter_code
_entity_poly.pdbx_strand_id
1 'polypeptide(L)'
;MSHVSENKVVAAPVPMTPLQEFWHYFKRNKGAVVGLVYVSVMILIAVFANVLAPYNPADQFRDALLAPPAWQDGGSPGSPVGYR
;
A
#
# COMPACT_ATOMS: atom_id res chain seq x y z
N MET A 1 -40.65 -55.81 -12.92
CA MET A 1 -39.32 -55.34 -12.50
C MET A 1 -39.49 -53.91 -12.00
N SER A 2 -39.51 -53.73 -10.68
CA SER A 2 -39.63 -52.42 -10.03
C SER A 2 -38.30 -51.70 -10.11
N HIS A 3 -38.22 -50.67 -10.96
CA HIS A 3 -37.10 -49.75 -10.96
C HIS A 3 -37.17 -48.89 -9.69
N VAL A 4 -36.35 -49.25 -8.69
CA VAL A 4 -36.05 -48.37 -7.56
C VAL A 4 -35.09 -47.32 -8.09
N SER A 5 -35.60 -46.13 -8.42
CA SER A 5 -34.75 -44.97 -8.67
C SER A 5 -34.01 -44.63 -7.38
N GLU A 6 -32.70 -44.84 -7.39
CA GLU A 6 -31.76 -44.36 -6.39
C GLU A 6 -32.01 -42.87 -6.16
N ASN A 7 -32.65 -42.54 -5.04
CA ASN A 7 -32.83 -41.15 -4.65
C ASN A 7 -31.45 -40.61 -4.24
N LYS A 8 -30.79 -39.92 -5.16
CA LYS A 8 -29.52 -39.24 -4.90
C LYS A 8 -29.78 -38.18 -3.83
N VAL A 9 -29.50 -38.53 -2.58
CA VAL A 9 -29.62 -37.61 -1.45
C VAL A 9 -28.70 -36.44 -1.75
N VAL A 10 -29.29 -35.32 -2.18
CA VAL A 10 -28.58 -34.06 -2.36
C VAL A 10 -28.12 -33.65 -0.97
N ALA A 11 -26.86 -33.92 -0.65
CA ALA A 11 -26.27 -33.54 0.61
C ALA A 11 -26.49 -32.04 0.83
N ALA A 12 -26.90 -31.66 2.05
CA ALA A 12 -27.12 -30.26 2.39
C ALA A 12 -25.84 -29.45 2.13
N PRO A 13 -25.94 -28.20 1.64
CA PRO A 13 -24.78 -27.35 1.43
C PRO A 13 -23.95 -27.25 2.71
N VAL A 14 -22.63 -27.40 2.58
CA VAL A 14 -21.71 -27.31 3.73
C VAL A 14 -21.85 -25.91 4.35
N PRO A 15 -22.10 -25.80 5.67
CA PRO A 15 -22.20 -24.50 6.34
C PRO A 15 -20.89 -23.73 6.19
N MET A 16 -20.99 -22.43 5.94
CA MET A 16 -19.83 -21.55 5.76
C MET A 16 -19.07 -21.42 7.08
N THR A 17 -17.74 -21.33 7.01
CA THR A 17 -16.94 -21.05 8.21
C THR A 17 -17.12 -19.60 8.65
N PRO A 18 -16.91 -19.26 9.94
CA PRO A 18 -17.09 -17.88 10.43
C PRO A 18 -16.29 -16.83 9.65
N LEU A 19 -15.09 -17.17 9.19
CA LEU A 19 -14.26 -16.28 8.39
C LEU A 19 -14.80 -16.11 6.96
N GLN A 20 -15.32 -17.17 6.35
CA GLN A 20 -15.97 -17.10 5.05
C GLN A 20 -17.24 -16.25 5.11
N GLU A 21 -18.02 -16.41 6.17
CA GLU A 21 -19.23 -15.64 6.40
C GLU A 21 -18.91 -14.15 6.63
N PHE A 22 -17.91 -13.85 7.46
CA PHE A 22 -17.39 -12.50 7.63
C PHE A 22 -16.98 -11.88 6.29
N TRP A 23 -16.16 -12.58 5.50
CA TRP A 23 -15.68 -12.05 4.22
C TRP A 23 -16.79 -11.87 3.19
N HIS A 24 -17.78 -12.77 3.19
CA HIS A 24 -18.98 -12.67 2.35
C HIS A 24 -19.73 -11.37 2.63
N TYR A 25 -19.99 -11.05 3.90
CA TYR A 25 -20.67 -9.82 4.28
C TYR A 25 -19.79 -8.57 4.16
N PHE A 26 -18.51 -8.68 4.50
CA PHE A 26 -17.54 -7.59 4.45
C PHE A 26 -17.43 -6.99 3.04
N LYS A 27 -17.28 -7.84 2.01
CA LYS A 27 -17.16 -7.39 0.61
C LYS A 27 -18.41 -6.72 0.05
N ARG A 28 -19.57 -6.91 0.69
CA ARG A 28 -20.84 -6.30 0.27
C ARG A 28 -20.92 -4.81 0.63
N ASN A 29 -20.11 -4.36 1.60
CA ASN A 29 -19.95 -2.95 1.93
C ASN A 29 -18.82 -2.32 1.10
N LYS A 30 -19.18 -1.55 0.08
CA LYS A 30 -18.22 -0.86 -0.80
C LYS A 30 -17.26 0.06 -0.03
N GLY A 31 -17.74 0.76 1.01
CA GLY A 31 -16.92 1.65 1.83
C GLY A 31 -15.84 0.89 2.61
N ALA A 32 -16.20 -0.25 3.20
CA ALA A 32 -15.26 -1.10 3.92
C ALA A 32 -14.19 -1.69 2.98
N VAL A 33 -14.58 -2.10 1.78
CA VAL A 33 -13.64 -2.61 0.75
C VAL A 33 -12.68 -1.51 0.29
N VAL A 34 -13.18 -0.30 0.03
CA VAL A 34 -12.33 0.84 -0.34
C VAL A 34 -11.33 1.15 0.78
N GLY A 35 -11.77 1.13 2.04
CA GLY A 35 -10.88 1.29 3.19
C GLY A 35 -9.80 0.20 3.27
N LEU A 36 -10.18 -1.07 3.07
CA LEU A 36 -9.23 -2.18 3.05
C LEU A 36 -8.19 -2.03 1.94
N VAL A 37 -8.62 -1.62 0.74
CA VAL A 37 -7.71 -1.37 -0.39
C VAL A 37 -6.75 -0.23 -0.06
N TYR A 38 -7.24 0.88 0.48
CA TYR A 38 -6.41 2.02 0.87
C TYR A 38 -5.33 1.63 1.90
N VAL A 39 -5.73 0.93 2.98
CA VAL A 39 -4.78 0.47 4.01
C VAL A 39 -3.76 -0.50 3.42
N SER A 40 -4.21 -1.40 2.54
CA SER A 40 -3.31 -2.34 1.86
C SER A 40 -2.27 -1.60 1.00
N VAL A 41 -2.67 -0.55 0.27
CA VAL A 41 -1.75 0.29 -0.51
C VAL A 41 -0.75 1.00 0.40
N MET A 42 -1.19 1.57 1.52
CA MET A 42 -0.29 2.21 2.49
C MET A 42 0.75 1.24 3.05
N ILE A 43 0.33 0.01 3.39
CA ILE A 43 1.24 -1.04 3.86
C ILE A 43 2.25 -1.40 2.77
N LEU A 44 1.82 -1.54 1.51
CA LEU A 44 2.73 -1.79 0.41
C LEU A 44 3.76 -0.66 0.28
N ILE A 45 3.33 0.59 0.30
CA ILE A 45 4.25 1.74 0.25
C ILE A 45 5.26 1.69 1.42
N ALA A 46 4.81 1.36 2.63
CA ALA A 46 5.70 1.24 3.78
C ALA A 46 6.72 0.10 3.64
N VAL A 47 6.29 -1.08 3.17
CA VAL A 47 7.19 -2.23 2.93
C VAL A 47 8.19 -1.92 1.82
N PHE A 48 7.77 -1.23 0.76
CA PHE A 48 8.61 -0.85 -0.37
C PHE A 48 9.25 0.53 -0.21
N ALA A 49 9.22 1.13 0.99
CA ALA A 49 9.72 2.48 1.23
C ALA A 49 11.18 2.65 0.81
N ASN A 50 12.04 1.66 1.11
CA ASN A 50 13.46 1.72 0.75
C ASN A 50 13.71 1.72 -0.77
N VAL A 51 12.79 1.16 -1.57
CA VAL A 51 12.88 1.15 -3.04
C VAL A 51 12.26 2.42 -3.62
N LEU A 52 11.13 2.87 -3.07
CA LEU A 52 10.38 4.05 -3.52
C LEU A 52 11.06 5.36 -3.14
N ALA A 53 11.67 5.42 -1.97
CA ALA A 53 12.32 6.58 -1.39
C ALA A 53 13.64 6.17 -0.73
N PRO A 54 14.70 5.87 -1.53
CA PRO A 54 16.01 5.50 -1.00
C PRO A 54 16.69 6.67 -0.28
N TYR A 55 16.33 7.91 -0.62
CA TYR A 55 16.85 9.13 0.01
C TYR A 55 15.88 9.60 1.09
N ASN A 56 16.42 9.87 2.27
CA ASN A 56 15.64 10.37 3.40
C ASN A 56 15.26 11.85 3.15
N PRO A 57 13.97 12.20 3.04
CA PRO A 57 13.56 13.59 2.84
C PRO A 57 13.87 14.49 4.05
N ALA A 58 14.20 13.90 5.21
CA ALA A 58 14.67 14.63 6.38
C ALA A 58 16.19 14.92 6.33
N ASP A 59 16.91 14.48 5.30
CA ASP A 59 18.28 14.88 5.06
C ASP A 59 18.30 16.35 4.64
N GLN A 60 18.34 17.22 5.65
CA GLN A 60 18.43 18.65 5.47
C GLN A 60 19.91 19.02 5.33
N PHE A 61 20.35 19.30 4.10
CA PHE A 61 21.72 19.74 3.78
C PHE A 61 22.02 21.11 4.40
N ARG A 62 22.29 21.15 5.71
CA ARG A 62 22.77 22.34 6.44
C ARG A 62 24.07 22.86 5.83
N ASP A 63 24.90 21.95 5.32
CA ASP A 63 26.18 22.28 4.68
C ASP A 63 26.00 23.00 3.34
N ALA A 64 24.88 22.79 2.64
CA ALA A 64 24.55 23.52 1.41
C ALA A 64 24.09 24.96 1.68
N LEU A 65 23.65 25.29 2.90
CA LEU A 65 23.37 26.67 3.30
C LEU A 65 24.64 27.48 3.53
N LEU A 66 25.74 26.83 3.88
CA LEU A 66 27.06 27.45 4.09
C LEU A 66 27.96 27.35 2.86
N ALA A 67 27.52 26.65 1.82
CA ALA A 67 28.26 26.57 0.56
C ALA A 67 28.32 27.97 -0.07
N PRO A 68 29.52 28.47 -0.41
CA PRO A 68 29.63 29.72 -1.13
C PRO A 68 28.89 29.61 -2.46
N PRO A 69 28.29 30.71 -2.95
CA PRO A 69 27.54 30.70 -4.19
C PRO A 69 28.42 30.21 -5.36
N ALA A 70 27.78 29.60 -6.36
CA ALA A 70 28.45 28.91 -7.46
C ALA A 70 29.49 29.74 -8.26
N TRP A 71 29.51 31.06 -8.10
CA TRP A 71 30.42 31.99 -8.77
C TRP A 71 31.60 32.46 -7.89
N GLN A 72 31.78 31.90 -6.70
CA GLN A 72 32.89 32.20 -5.79
C GLN A 72 33.83 30.97 -5.68
N ASP A 73 35.14 31.21 -5.54
CA ASP A 73 36.13 30.13 -5.47
C ASP A 73 35.81 29.16 -4.32
N GLY A 74 35.47 27.91 -4.67
CA GLY A 74 35.00 26.87 -3.75
C GLY A 74 33.50 26.52 -3.84
N GLY A 75 32.71 27.22 -4.68
CA GLY A 75 31.27 26.96 -4.88
C GLY A 75 30.97 25.83 -5.87
N SER A 76 30.00 24.97 -5.55
CA SER A 76 29.51 23.92 -6.48
C SER A 76 28.38 24.45 -7.38
N PRO A 77 28.28 24.02 -8.66
CA PRO A 77 27.30 24.54 -9.64
C PRO A 77 25.80 24.33 -9.32
N GLY A 78 25.46 23.75 -8.17
CA GLY A 78 24.09 23.36 -7.78
C GLY A 78 23.44 24.21 -6.69
N SER A 79 24.15 25.16 -6.07
CA SER A 79 23.58 25.99 -4.99
C SER A 79 22.79 27.18 -5.57
N PRO A 80 21.52 27.39 -5.16
CA PRO A 80 20.73 28.52 -5.65
C PRO A 80 21.43 29.84 -5.29
N VAL A 81 21.43 30.78 -6.24
CA VAL A 81 21.88 32.16 -6.04
C VAL A 81 21.16 32.71 -4.80
N GLY A 82 21.89 32.95 -3.71
CA GLY A 82 21.31 33.50 -2.49
C GLY A 82 20.75 34.90 -2.75
N TYR A 83 19.43 35.07 -2.58
CA TYR A 83 18.81 36.38 -2.47
C TYR A 83 18.71 36.72 -0.98
N ARG A 84 19.21 37.91 -0.62
CA ARG A 84 19.08 38.49 0.72
C ARG A 84 17.63 38.63 1.15
#